data_AF-A0A937RSH4-F1
#
_entry.id   AF-A0A937RSH4-F1
#
_cell.length_a   1.000
_cell.length_b   1.000
_cell.length_c   1.000
_cell.angle_alpha   90.00
_cell.angle_beta   90.00
_cell.angle_gamma   90.00
#
_symmetry.space_group_name_H-M   'P 1'
#
loop_
_entity.id
_entity.type
_entity.pdbx_description
1 polymer ?
#
loop_
_entity_poly.entity_id
_entity_poly.type
_entity_poly.pdbx_seq_one_letter_code
_entity_poly.pdbx_strand_id
1 'polypeptide(L)'
;MNTRATTPAGPVDGVERLHGTARPDRPSRAHRAAGTGELTFLGVVHSEWTKLRSLRSTVWTLASAVVLIVGLSVMFCATEAHETDAEPAFDSTFFSLAGLFLAQVAVGVLGVLTITGEYASGMIRATLGLVPRRLPMLWAKVMVFAAVTFTLMLATSFVAFLVGQRLLAGKDLDVTLGDPGSLRAVVGCAFYLTIVGLLGLAGGALLRHTAGAVSALLGVVLALPMIVGMLPASLQRIDAYLPTTLGETLVTIQPREELLSVGSAVAVLTGYVVVLLAAAAVTLTRRDV
;
A
#
# COMPACT_ATOMS: atom_id res chain seq x y z
N MET A 1 -26.94 63.72 45.33
CA MET A 1 -26.99 64.97 46.13
C MET A 1 -25.80 64.98 47.08
N ASN A 2 -24.70 65.64 46.67
CA ASN A 2 -24.03 66.78 47.35
C ASN A 2 -23.21 66.37 48.61
N THR A 3 -21.94 66.74 48.86
CA THR A 3 -20.99 67.72 48.28
C THR A 3 -19.67 67.61 49.07
N ARG A 4 -18.56 68.17 48.52
CA ARG A 4 -17.27 68.64 49.13
C ARG A 4 -16.03 67.87 48.64
N ALA A 5 -14.86 68.46 48.35
CA ALA A 5 -14.41 69.84 48.16
C ALA A 5 -12.94 69.83 47.64
N THR A 6 -12.61 70.75 46.70
CA THR A 6 -11.41 71.62 46.59
C THR A 6 -9.94 71.09 46.63
N THR A 7 -9.24 71.22 45.48
CA THR A 7 -7.96 71.93 45.08
C THR A 7 -6.82 72.15 46.12
N PRO A 8 -5.49 72.30 45.81
CA PRO A 8 -4.89 72.84 44.56
C PRO A 8 -3.53 72.26 44.06
N ALA A 9 -3.02 72.88 42.98
CA ALA A 9 -1.84 72.57 42.17
C ALA A 9 -0.47 72.86 42.84
N GLY A 10 0.56 72.18 42.33
CA GLY A 10 1.98 72.55 42.45
C GLY A 10 2.75 72.18 41.16
N PRO A 11 3.57 73.07 40.58
CA PRO A 11 4.36 72.80 39.38
C PRO A 11 5.86 72.66 39.70
N VAL A 12 6.55 71.65 39.17
CA VAL A 12 8.00 71.74 38.89
C VAL A 12 8.46 70.65 37.91
N ASP A 13 8.89 71.11 36.74
CA ASP A 13 10.14 70.80 36.04
C ASP A 13 10.65 69.37 35.90
N GLY A 14 10.73 68.96 34.61
CA GLY A 14 12.03 68.73 34.00
C GLY A 14 12.58 67.30 34.01
N VAL A 15 13.17 66.95 32.85
CA VAL A 15 14.09 65.80 32.62
C VAL A 15 13.31 64.47 32.49
N GLU A 16 13.27 63.73 31.38
CA GLU A 16 14.34 63.39 30.46
C GLU A 16 13.70 62.80 29.18
N ARG A 17 14.06 63.34 28.00
CA ARG A 17 13.75 62.70 26.73
C ARG A 17 14.70 61.51 26.56
N LEU A 18 14.24 60.31 26.88
CA LEU A 18 14.88 59.10 26.38
C LEU A 18 14.49 58.93 24.91
N HIS A 19 15.22 59.61 24.03
CA HIS A 19 15.36 59.21 22.64
C HIS A 19 16.08 57.85 22.60
N GLY A 20 15.32 56.79 22.85
CA GLY A 20 15.71 55.45 22.44
C GLY A 20 15.74 55.42 20.92
N THR A 21 16.93 55.52 20.34
CA THR A 21 17.15 55.21 18.92
C THR A 21 16.80 53.74 18.72
N ALA A 22 15.58 53.47 18.27
CA ALA A 22 15.19 52.16 17.77
C ALA A 22 16.12 51.85 16.58
N ARG A 23 17.13 51.02 16.85
CA ARG A 23 18.00 50.45 15.83
C ARG A 23 17.08 49.63 14.93
N PRO A 24 17.02 49.87 13.61
CA PRO A 24 16.21 49.02 12.75
C PRO A 24 16.76 47.60 12.89
N ASP A 25 15.89 46.68 13.33
CA ASP A 25 16.18 45.25 13.37
C ASP A 25 16.67 44.87 11.97
N ARG A 26 17.97 44.60 11.85
CA ARG A 26 18.49 44.00 10.64
C ARG A 26 17.86 42.61 10.58
N PRO A 27 17.05 42.27 9.56
CA PRO A 27 16.50 40.94 9.46
C PRO A 27 17.67 39.95 9.54
N SER A 28 17.60 39.07 10.55
CA SER A 28 18.63 38.10 10.85
C SER A 28 18.96 37.33 9.57
N ARG A 29 20.24 37.34 9.18
CA ARG A 29 20.76 36.61 7.99
C ARG A 29 20.35 35.14 7.96
N ALA A 30 19.93 34.57 9.10
CA ALA A 30 19.37 33.23 9.21
C ALA A 30 18.13 32.98 8.32
N HIS A 31 17.31 34.00 8.04
CA HIS A 31 16.14 33.85 7.16
C HIS A 31 16.49 33.80 5.66
N ARG A 32 17.72 34.14 5.25
CA ARG A 32 18.15 34.05 3.83
C ARG A 32 18.77 32.71 3.45
N ALA A 33 18.99 31.83 4.42
CA ALA A 33 19.56 30.49 4.20
C ALA A 33 18.51 29.37 4.17
N ALA A 34 17.22 29.69 4.33
CA ALA A 34 16.15 28.77 3.94
C ALA A 34 16.06 28.81 2.41
N GLY A 35 16.96 28.07 1.76
CA GLY A 35 16.93 27.90 0.31
C GLY A 35 15.52 27.48 -0.09
N THR A 36 14.92 28.26 -0.99
CA THR A 36 13.75 27.91 -1.79
C THR A 36 14.11 26.79 -2.77
N GLY A 37 14.67 25.70 -2.26
CA GLY A 37 14.92 24.50 -3.03
C GLY A 37 13.58 23.83 -3.23
N GLU A 38 12.98 24.03 -4.40
CA GLU A 38 11.88 23.18 -4.84
C GLU A 38 12.29 21.72 -4.59
N LEU A 39 11.51 21.00 -3.77
CA LEU A 39 11.77 19.60 -3.48
C LEU A 39 11.77 18.82 -4.80
N THR A 40 12.95 18.30 -5.18
CA THR A 40 13.08 17.47 -6.37
C THR A 40 12.29 16.18 -6.18
N PHE A 41 11.81 15.58 -7.28
CA PHE A 41 11.10 14.30 -7.24
C PHE A 41 11.89 13.20 -6.50
N LEU A 42 13.21 13.18 -6.67
CA LEU A 42 14.11 12.28 -5.94
C LEU A 42 14.08 12.51 -4.43
N GLY A 43 14.02 13.77 -3.97
CA GLY A 43 13.84 14.09 -2.56
C GLY A 43 12.52 13.56 -2.00
N VAL A 44 11.44 13.61 -2.79
CA VAL A 44 10.14 13.05 -2.42
C VAL A 44 10.21 11.52 -2.31
N VAL A 45 10.81 10.84 -3.28
CA VAL A 45 11.03 9.39 -3.26
C VAL A 45 11.83 8.96 -2.02
N HIS A 46 12.91 9.69 -1.69
CA HIS A 46 13.73 9.38 -0.52
C HIS A 46 12.96 9.59 0.81
N SER A 47 12.10 10.61 0.87
CA SER A 47 11.19 10.82 2.01
C SER A 47 10.21 9.67 2.17
N GLU A 48 9.56 9.24 1.08
CA GLU A 48 8.61 8.13 1.09
C GLU A 48 9.27 6.80 1.50
N TRP A 49 10.49 6.54 1.04
CA TRP A 49 11.28 5.39 1.50
C TRP A 49 11.54 5.42 3.01
N THR A 50 11.93 6.57 3.53
CA THR A 50 12.22 6.76 4.96
C THR A 50 10.95 6.56 5.80
N LYS A 51 9.80 7.06 5.34
CA LYS A 51 8.50 6.84 6.00
C LYS A 51 8.17 5.36 6.05
N LEU A 52 8.15 4.67 4.91
CA LEU A 52 7.80 3.25 4.86
C LEU A 52 8.69 2.40 5.77
N ARG A 53 9.99 2.71 5.86
CA ARG A 53 10.93 1.97 6.73
C ARG A 53 10.79 2.29 8.22
N SER A 54 10.37 3.51 8.57
CA SER A 54 10.33 3.98 9.97
C SER A 54 9.03 3.61 10.70
N LEU A 55 7.95 3.31 9.98
CA LEU A 55 6.69 2.87 10.58
C LEU A 55 6.79 1.42 11.05
N ARG A 56 6.70 1.21 12.37
CA ARG A 56 6.62 -0.14 12.98
C ARG A 56 5.47 -0.96 12.42
N SER A 57 4.32 -0.33 12.14
CA SER A 57 3.17 -0.99 11.53
C SER A 57 3.52 -1.60 10.18
N THR A 58 4.31 -0.92 9.33
CA THR A 58 4.76 -1.45 8.05
C THR A 58 5.59 -2.72 8.22
N VAL A 59 6.52 -2.73 9.16
CA VAL A 59 7.35 -3.91 9.45
C VAL A 59 6.49 -5.08 9.93
N TRP A 60 5.58 -4.85 10.87
CA TRP A 60 4.71 -5.91 11.39
C TRP A 60 3.73 -6.45 10.35
N THR A 61 3.15 -5.59 9.50
CA THR A 61 2.23 -6.03 8.44
C THR A 61 2.95 -6.76 7.30
N LEU A 62 4.16 -6.34 6.93
CA LEU A 62 4.96 -7.10 5.97
C LEU A 62 5.44 -8.42 6.56
N ALA A 63 5.88 -8.43 7.82
CA ALA A 63 6.26 -9.67 8.51
C ALA A 63 5.08 -10.64 8.61
N SER A 64 3.88 -10.16 8.93
CA SER A 64 2.68 -11.01 8.94
C SER A 64 2.36 -11.53 7.54
N ALA A 65 2.47 -10.73 6.48
CA ALA A 65 2.33 -11.21 5.11
C ALA A 65 3.33 -12.33 4.79
N VAL A 66 4.60 -12.17 5.17
CA VAL A 66 5.63 -13.22 4.98
C VAL A 66 5.27 -14.51 5.70
N VAL A 67 4.87 -14.40 6.97
CA VAL A 67 4.46 -15.55 7.79
C VAL A 67 3.23 -16.22 7.19
N LEU A 68 2.25 -15.46 6.70
CA LEU A 68 1.06 -16.02 6.07
C LEU A 68 1.39 -16.76 4.77
N ILE A 69 2.24 -16.19 3.90
CA ILE A 69 2.62 -16.86 2.64
C ILE A 69 3.36 -18.16 2.95
N VAL A 70 4.47 -18.08 3.70
CA VAL A 70 5.31 -19.25 3.95
C VAL A 70 4.59 -20.26 4.83
N GLY A 71 3.96 -19.80 5.92
CA GLY A 71 3.32 -20.67 6.90
C GLY A 71 2.13 -21.44 6.34
N LEU A 72 1.23 -20.78 5.61
CA LEU A 72 0.10 -21.49 4.99
C LEU A 72 0.56 -22.38 3.84
N SER A 73 1.49 -21.93 2.98
CA SER A 73 2.03 -22.79 1.91
C SER A 73 2.70 -24.05 2.47
N VAL A 74 3.47 -23.92 3.57
CA VAL A 74 4.05 -25.07 4.28
C VAL A 74 2.97 -25.99 4.81
N MET A 75 1.95 -25.44 5.46
CA MET A 75 0.82 -26.22 5.97
C MET A 75 0.15 -27.02 4.85
N PHE A 76 -0.19 -26.37 3.73
CA PHE A 76 -0.81 -27.00 2.56
C PHE A 76 0.08 -28.07 1.92
N CYS A 77 1.37 -27.80 1.73
CA CYS A 77 2.28 -28.81 1.15
C CYS A 77 2.51 -29.99 2.12
N ALA A 78 2.55 -29.72 3.43
CA ALA A 78 2.75 -30.75 4.44
C ALA A 78 1.54 -31.67 4.58
N THR A 79 0.31 -31.15 4.46
CA THR A 79 -0.91 -31.97 4.46
C THR A 79 -0.91 -32.91 3.27
N GLU A 80 -0.62 -32.40 2.08
CA GLU A 80 -0.55 -33.20 0.84
C GLU A 80 0.59 -34.22 0.88
N ALA A 81 1.73 -33.87 1.49
CA ALA A 81 2.82 -34.81 1.73
C ALA A 81 2.46 -35.95 2.70
N HIS A 82 1.35 -35.89 3.43
CA HIS A 82 0.88 -36.98 4.31
C HIS A 82 -0.28 -37.81 3.71
N GLU A 83 -0.98 -37.31 2.69
CA GLU A 83 -2.11 -38.02 2.07
C GLU A 83 -1.69 -39.32 1.34
N THR A 84 -2.43 -40.42 1.48
CA THR A 84 -1.96 -41.70 0.90
C THR A 84 -2.16 -41.78 -0.62
N ASP A 85 -3.19 -41.10 -1.12
CA ASP A 85 -3.53 -41.04 -2.54
C ASP A 85 -3.21 -39.65 -3.08
N ALA A 86 -2.22 -39.55 -3.99
CA ALA A 86 -1.93 -38.30 -4.68
C ALA A 86 -3.02 -38.03 -5.74
N GLU A 87 -3.61 -36.83 -5.74
CA GLU A 87 -4.56 -36.47 -6.78
C GLU A 87 -3.87 -36.43 -8.16
N PRO A 88 -4.49 -37.03 -9.21
CA PRO A 88 -3.90 -37.07 -10.57
C PRO A 88 -3.65 -35.69 -11.20
N ALA A 89 -4.23 -34.64 -10.64
CA ALA A 89 -4.15 -33.25 -11.08
C ALA A 89 -3.60 -32.33 -9.98
N PHE A 90 -2.65 -32.81 -9.17
CA PHE A 90 -2.02 -31.99 -8.14
C PHE A 90 -1.15 -30.86 -8.75
N ASP A 91 -1.43 -29.61 -8.42
CA ASP A 91 -0.62 -28.44 -8.84
C ASP A 91 0.35 -28.04 -7.73
N SER A 92 1.52 -28.69 -7.71
CA SER A 92 2.57 -28.48 -6.70
C SER A 92 3.03 -27.03 -6.60
N THR A 93 3.03 -26.30 -7.71
CA THR A 93 3.44 -24.88 -7.73
C THR A 93 2.38 -24.03 -7.05
N PHE A 94 1.11 -24.23 -7.39
CA PHE A 94 -0.01 -23.50 -6.79
C PHE A 94 -0.06 -23.70 -5.28
N PHE A 95 -0.01 -24.95 -4.81
CA PHE A 95 -0.06 -25.28 -3.38
C PHE A 95 1.13 -24.68 -2.61
N SER A 96 2.31 -24.62 -3.22
CA SER A 96 3.49 -23.97 -2.63
C SER A 96 3.37 -22.45 -2.53
N LEU A 97 2.37 -21.85 -3.18
CA LEU A 97 2.09 -20.41 -3.15
C LEU A 97 0.75 -20.06 -2.51
N ALA A 98 -0.08 -21.06 -2.15
CA ALA A 98 -1.46 -20.87 -1.69
C ALA A 98 -1.61 -19.92 -0.49
N GLY A 99 -0.57 -19.74 0.34
CA GLY A 99 -0.57 -18.75 1.42
C GLY A 99 -0.77 -17.30 0.96
N LEU A 100 -0.59 -17.01 -0.34
CA LEU A 100 -0.83 -15.69 -0.93
C LEU A 100 -2.28 -15.19 -0.72
N PHE A 101 -3.28 -16.08 -0.72
CA PHE A 101 -4.69 -15.69 -0.63
C PHE A 101 -5.08 -15.14 0.73
N LEU A 102 -4.34 -15.47 1.78
CA LEU A 102 -4.52 -14.83 3.09
C LEU A 102 -3.58 -13.64 3.25
N ALA A 103 -2.37 -13.72 2.71
CA ALA A 103 -1.39 -12.64 2.77
C ALA A 103 -1.81 -11.37 2.00
N GLN A 104 -2.61 -11.51 0.94
CA GLN A 104 -3.18 -10.38 0.20
C GLN A 104 -3.96 -9.41 1.10
N VAL A 105 -4.56 -9.90 2.20
CA VAL A 105 -5.25 -9.06 3.18
C VAL A 105 -4.26 -8.16 3.89
N ALA A 106 -3.15 -8.73 4.39
CA ALA A 106 -2.11 -7.96 5.06
C ALA A 106 -1.50 -6.92 4.11
N VAL A 107 -1.13 -7.33 2.90
CA VAL A 107 -0.51 -6.43 1.89
C VAL A 107 -1.48 -5.34 1.43
N GLY A 108 -2.73 -5.70 1.19
CA GLY A 108 -3.77 -4.76 0.80
C GLY A 108 -4.08 -3.73 1.90
N VAL A 109 -4.21 -4.18 3.16
CA VAL A 109 -4.38 -3.29 4.32
C VAL A 109 -3.18 -2.38 4.50
N LEU A 110 -1.95 -2.88 4.32
CA LEU A 110 -0.76 -2.04 4.33
C LEU A 110 -0.83 -0.93 3.28
N GLY A 111 -1.30 -1.26 2.08
CA GLY A 111 -1.58 -0.29 1.01
C GLY A 111 -2.52 0.82 1.47
N VAL A 112 -3.65 0.45 2.07
CA VAL A 112 -4.61 1.42 2.64
C VAL A 112 -3.93 2.31 3.69
N LEU A 113 -3.26 1.71 4.68
CA LEU A 113 -2.64 2.42 5.80
C LEU A 113 -1.52 3.37 5.37
N THR A 114 -0.80 3.03 4.30
CA THR A 114 0.32 3.83 3.77
C THR A 114 -0.12 5.22 3.33
N ILE A 115 -1.38 5.39 2.93
CA ILE A 115 -1.95 6.70 2.59
C ILE A 115 -2.91 7.22 3.68
N THR A 116 -3.76 6.38 4.27
CA THR A 116 -4.73 6.83 5.26
C THR A 116 -4.09 7.25 6.59
N GLY A 117 -2.92 6.70 6.93
CA GLY A 117 -2.15 7.16 8.09
C GLY A 117 -1.69 8.61 7.98
N GLU A 118 -1.45 9.12 6.76
CA GLU A 118 -1.11 10.53 6.56
C GLU A 118 -2.34 11.45 6.67
N TYR A 119 -3.54 10.96 6.31
CA TYR A 119 -4.80 11.67 6.54
C TYR A 119 -5.11 11.75 8.04
N ALA A 120 -4.96 10.64 8.77
CA ALA A 120 -5.27 10.56 10.20
C ALA A 120 -4.34 11.44 11.06
N SER A 121 -3.06 11.52 10.70
CA SER A 121 -2.06 12.35 11.41
C SER A 121 -2.06 13.82 11.00
N GLY A 122 -2.83 14.20 9.97
CA GLY A 122 -2.79 15.55 9.39
C GLY A 122 -1.51 15.86 8.59
N MET A 123 -0.59 14.90 8.43
CA MET A 123 0.69 15.04 7.73
C MET A 123 0.52 15.38 6.24
N ILE A 124 -0.64 15.05 5.66
CA ILE A 124 -0.96 15.43 4.28
C ILE A 124 -0.93 16.94 4.09
N ARG A 125 -1.41 17.74 5.05
CA ARG A 125 -1.38 19.21 4.95
C ARG A 125 0.05 19.74 4.95
N ALA A 126 0.91 19.18 5.81
CA ALA A 126 2.33 19.53 5.85
C ALA A 126 3.06 19.13 4.55
N THR A 127 2.75 17.95 4.01
CA THR A 127 3.37 17.44 2.77
C THR A 127 2.96 18.28 1.56
N LEU A 128 1.67 18.60 1.43
CA LEU A 128 1.15 19.42 0.34
C LEU A 128 1.56 20.89 0.45
N GLY A 129 1.84 21.40 1.65
CA GLY A 129 2.37 22.75 1.85
C GLY A 129 3.83 22.90 1.39
N LEU A 130 4.61 21.81 1.40
CA LEU A 130 6.03 21.79 0.98
C LEU A 130 6.22 21.35 -0.48
N VAL A 131 5.30 20.55 -1.03
CA VAL A 131 5.34 20.08 -2.41
C VAL A 131 4.15 20.67 -3.18
N PRO A 132 4.29 21.81 -3.88
CA PRO A 132 3.18 22.51 -4.53
C PRO A 132 2.51 21.70 -5.66
N ARG A 133 3.15 20.63 -6.13
CA ARG A 133 2.59 19.69 -7.12
C ARG A 133 2.12 18.40 -6.42
N ARG A 134 0.80 18.22 -6.32
CA ARG A 134 0.16 17.09 -5.60
C ARG A 134 0.41 15.71 -6.24
N LEU A 135 0.61 15.66 -7.55
CA LEU A 135 0.77 14.40 -8.31
C LEU A 135 2.16 13.73 -8.12
N PRO A 136 3.29 14.45 -8.18
CA PRO A 136 4.61 13.89 -7.87
C PRO A 136 4.68 13.13 -6.53
N MET A 137 3.97 13.62 -5.51
CA MET A 137 3.88 12.95 -4.21
C MET A 137 3.17 11.60 -4.29
N LEU A 138 2.02 11.54 -4.97
CA LEU A 138 1.29 10.28 -5.18
C LEU A 138 2.14 9.28 -5.97
N TRP A 139 2.77 9.71 -7.06
CA TRP A 139 3.61 8.84 -7.88
C TRP A 139 4.84 8.32 -7.14
N ALA A 140 5.54 9.18 -6.38
CA ALA A 140 6.65 8.75 -5.56
C ALA A 140 6.22 7.67 -4.56
N LYS A 141 5.10 7.88 -3.86
CA LYS A 141 4.57 6.92 -2.89
C LYS A 141 4.19 5.59 -3.55
N VAL A 142 3.49 5.63 -4.69
CA VAL A 142 3.15 4.43 -5.47
C VAL A 142 4.40 3.68 -5.90
N MET A 143 5.42 4.37 -6.42
CA MET A 143 6.67 3.75 -6.87
C MET A 143 7.44 3.10 -5.71
N VAL A 144 7.60 3.79 -4.59
CA VAL A 144 8.31 3.25 -3.43
C VAL A 144 7.55 2.07 -2.83
N PHE A 145 6.23 2.19 -2.67
CA PHE A 145 5.39 1.10 -2.17
C PHE A 145 5.46 -0.13 -3.09
N ALA A 146 5.32 0.06 -4.40
CA ALA A 146 5.39 -1.02 -5.38
C ALA A 146 6.77 -1.70 -5.37
N ALA A 147 7.86 -0.92 -5.35
CA ALA A 147 9.21 -1.47 -5.32
C ALA A 147 9.50 -2.29 -4.06
N VAL A 148 9.12 -1.77 -2.88
CA VAL A 148 9.30 -2.48 -1.59
C VAL A 148 8.47 -3.76 -1.57
N THR A 149 7.18 -3.65 -1.90
CA THR A 149 6.24 -4.77 -1.82
C THR A 149 6.62 -5.84 -2.83
N PHE A 150 6.88 -5.48 -4.09
CA PHE A 150 7.27 -6.43 -5.12
C PHE A 150 8.56 -7.16 -4.76
N THR A 151 9.60 -6.43 -4.33
CA THR A 151 10.89 -7.06 -3.97
C THR A 151 10.74 -8.04 -2.81
N LEU A 152 10.02 -7.64 -1.76
CA LEU A 152 9.83 -8.49 -0.59
C LEU A 152 8.92 -9.68 -0.89
N MET A 153 7.80 -9.46 -1.58
CA MET A 153 6.89 -10.55 -1.95
C MET A 153 7.55 -11.51 -2.92
N LEU A 154 8.38 -11.03 -3.86
CA LEU A 154 9.16 -11.89 -4.75
C LEU A 154 10.11 -12.80 -3.97
N ALA A 155 10.92 -12.23 -3.07
CA ALA A 155 11.79 -13.01 -2.20
C ALA A 155 11.00 -14.03 -1.37
N THR A 156 9.83 -13.63 -0.86
CA THR A 156 8.96 -14.49 -0.06
C THR A 156 8.36 -15.62 -0.88
N SER A 157 7.89 -15.35 -2.10
CA SER A 157 7.35 -16.36 -3.02
C SER A 157 8.41 -17.38 -3.42
N PHE A 158 9.68 -16.96 -3.61
CA PHE A 158 10.79 -17.89 -3.80
C PHE A 158 11.00 -18.79 -2.59
N VAL A 159 11.00 -18.23 -1.38
CA VAL A 159 11.14 -19.01 -0.14
C VAL A 159 9.98 -20.00 0.00
N ALA A 160 8.74 -19.55 -0.16
CA ALA A 160 7.56 -20.39 -0.05
C ALA A 160 7.56 -21.52 -1.07
N PHE A 161 7.91 -21.21 -2.34
CA PHE A 161 8.08 -22.21 -3.38
C PHE A 161 9.14 -23.25 -2.99
N LEU A 162 10.37 -22.82 -2.69
CA LEU A 162 11.46 -23.74 -2.39
C LEU A 162 11.20 -24.61 -1.15
N VAL A 163 10.56 -24.05 -0.13
CA VAL A 163 10.18 -24.83 1.07
C VAL A 163 9.06 -25.82 0.74
N GLY A 164 8.03 -25.39 0.00
CA GLY A 164 6.93 -26.26 -0.43
C GLY A 164 7.42 -27.43 -1.28
N GLN A 165 8.26 -27.17 -2.29
CA GLN A 165 8.83 -28.20 -3.15
C GLN A 165 9.68 -29.21 -2.37
N ARG A 166 10.45 -28.76 -1.35
CA ARG A 166 11.20 -29.69 -0.48
C ARG A 166 10.31 -30.63 0.33
N LEU A 167 9.11 -30.20 0.72
CA LEU A 167 8.16 -31.05 1.42
C LEU A 167 7.52 -32.07 0.47
N LEU A 168 7.26 -31.65 -0.77
CA LEU A 168 6.64 -32.47 -1.82
C LEU A 168 7.62 -33.48 -2.45
N ALA A 169 8.94 -33.22 -2.38
CA ALA A 169 9.98 -34.09 -2.94
C ALA A 169 9.99 -35.51 -2.35
N GLY A 170 9.49 -35.70 -1.12
CA GLY A 170 9.34 -37.04 -0.53
C GLY A 170 8.32 -37.93 -1.25
N LYS A 171 7.52 -37.37 -2.17
CA LYS A 171 6.49 -38.08 -2.95
C LYS A 171 6.68 -37.98 -4.47
N ASP A 172 7.83 -37.49 -4.92
CA ASP A 172 8.09 -37.24 -6.34
C ASP A 172 7.03 -36.30 -6.99
N LEU A 173 6.42 -35.43 -6.16
CA LEU A 173 5.47 -34.40 -6.60
C LEU A 173 6.17 -33.05 -6.80
N ASP A 174 7.46 -32.94 -6.49
CA ASP A 174 8.18 -31.68 -6.60
C ASP A 174 8.43 -31.28 -8.05
N VAL A 175 8.48 -29.97 -8.25
CA VAL A 175 8.83 -29.31 -9.49
C VAL A 175 9.91 -28.27 -9.23
N THR A 176 10.67 -27.97 -10.26
CA THR A 176 11.74 -27.01 -10.27
C THR A 176 11.27 -25.67 -10.84
N LEU A 177 12.06 -24.61 -10.63
CA LEU A 177 11.80 -23.31 -11.27
C LEU A 177 11.93 -23.36 -12.80
N GLY A 178 12.63 -24.36 -13.33
CA GLY A 178 12.79 -24.56 -14.77
C GLY A 178 11.57 -25.19 -15.43
N ASP A 179 10.67 -25.77 -14.65
CA ASP A 179 9.48 -26.41 -15.18
C ASP A 179 8.50 -25.37 -15.76
N PRO A 180 7.76 -25.73 -16.82
CA PRO A 180 6.89 -24.80 -17.52
C PRO A 180 5.90 -24.09 -16.58
N GLY A 181 6.05 -22.77 -16.47
CA GLY A 181 5.14 -21.92 -15.71
C GLY A 181 5.49 -21.74 -14.22
N SER A 182 6.40 -22.51 -13.64
CA SER A 182 6.75 -22.39 -12.21
C SER A 182 7.38 -21.04 -11.87
N LEU A 183 8.36 -20.59 -12.65
CA LEU A 183 8.94 -19.25 -12.47
C LEU A 183 7.90 -18.13 -12.66
N ARG A 184 7.01 -18.29 -13.65
CA ARG A 184 5.90 -17.35 -13.89
C ARG A 184 4.99 -17.27 -12.67
N ALA A 185 4.65 -18.39 -12.05
CA ALA A 185 3.81 -18.43 -10.86
C ALA A 185 4.46 -17.71 -9.67
N VAL A 186 5.76 -17.93 -9.43
CA VAL A 186 6.51 -17.24 -8.37
C VAL A 186 6.52 -15.72 -8.59
N VAL A 187 6.80 -15.26 -9.80
CA VAL A 187 6.75 -13.83 -10.15
C VAL A 187 5.31 -13.29 -10.10
N GLY A 188 4.35 -14.09 -10.56
CA GLY A 188 2.93 -13.79 -10.58
C GLY A 188 2.35 -13.57 -9.18
N CYS A 189 2.78 -14.37 -8.20
CA CYS A 189 2.45 -14.20 -6.79
C CYS A 189 2.91 -12.83 -6.26
N ALA A 190 4.16 -12.46 -6.52
CA ALA A 190 4.70 -11.16 -6.10
C ALA A 190 4.01 -9.98 -6.80
N PHE A 191 3.76 -10.12 -8.10
CA PHE A 191 3.02 -9.13 -8.89
C PHE A 191 1.60 -8.95 -8.34
N TYR A 192 0.87 -10.04 -8.12
CA TYR A 192 -0.50 -10.02 -7.62
C TYR A 192 -0.60 -9.31 -6.27
N LEU A 193 0.23 -9.69 -5.30
CA LEU A 193 0.22 -9.07 -3.97
C LEU A 193 0.56 -7.58 -4.04
N THR A 194 1.48 -7.19 -4.93
CA THR A 194 1.78 -5.78 -5.18
C THR A 194 0.58 -5.04 -5.74
N ILE A 195 -0.14 -5.63 -6.71
CA ILE A 195 -1.38 -5.07 -7.25
C ILE A 195 -2.42 -4.89 -6.14
N VAL A 196 -2.67 -5.90 -5.30
CA VAL A 196 -3.63 -5.79 -4.19
C VAL A 196 -3.25 -4.68 -3.22
N GLY A 197 -1.97 -4.57 -2.89
CA GLY A 197 -1.44 -3.44 -2.12
C GLY A 197 -1.72 -2.08 -2.78
N LEU A 198 -1.52 -1.97 -4.10
CA LEU A 198 -1.80 -0.74 -4.85
C LEU A 198 -3.30 -0.44 -4.96
N LEU A 199 -4.17 -1.45 -5.06
CA LEU A 199 -5.63 -1.28 -4.98
C LEU A 199 -6.03 -0.72 -3.61
N GLY A 200 -5.44 -1.25 -2.54
CA GLY A 200 -5.62 -0.72 -1.18
C GLY A 200 -5.16 0.73 -1.06
N LEU A 201 -3.97 1.06 -1.59
CA LEU A 201 -3.44 2.42 -1.61
C LEU A 201 -4.34 3.38 -2.40
N ALA A 202 -4.77 3.00 -3.60
CA ALA A 202 -5.64 3.82 -4.43
C ALA A 202 -7.02 4.03 -3.78
N GLY A 203 -7.61 2.96 -3.23
CA GLY A 203 -8.86 3.02 -2.48
C GLY A 203 -8.77 3.89 -1.23
N GLY A 204 -7.66 3.79 -0.48
CA GLY A 204 -7.37 4.65 0.67
C GLY A 204 -7.24 6.12 0.28
N ALA A 205 -6.61 6.42 -0.86
CA ALA A 205 -6.47 7.77 -1.38
C ALA A 205 -7.82 8.39 -1.81
N LEU A 206 -8.71 7.58 -2.39
CA LEU A 206 -10.05 7.97 -2.81
C LEU A 206 -10.99 8.21 -1.62
N LEU A 207 -11.04 7.25 -0.70
CA LEU A 207 -12.00 7.24 0.41
C LEU A 207 -11.56 8.11 1.58
N ARG A 208 -10.24 8.29 1.78
CA ARG A 208 -9.64 9.07 2.88
C ARG A 208 -10.10 8.64 4.27
N HIS A 209 -10.63 7.41 4.39
CA HIS A 209 -11.14 6.84 5.62
C HIS A 209 -10.65 5.40 5.75
N THR A 210 -9.83 5.12 6.77
CA THR A 210 -9.17 3.81 6.92
C THR A 210 -10.17 2.67 6.97
N ALA A 211 -11.18 2.73 7.85
CA ALA A 211 -12.13 1.63 7.99
C ALA A 211 -12.96 1.42 6.71
N GLY A 212 -13.31 2.51 6.00
CA GLY A 212 -14.07 2.41 4.76
C GLY A 212 -13.27 1.78 3.63
N ALA A 213 -11.99 2.17 3.51
CA ALA A 213 -11.10 1.62 2.50
C ALA A 213 -10.71 0.17 2.77
N VAL A 214 -10.44 -0.20 4.03
CA VAL A 214 -10.19 -1.60 4.40
C VAL A 214 -11.44 -2.44 4.13
N SER A 215 -12.63 -2.01 4.55
CA SER A 215 -13.87 -2.76 4.32
C SER A 215 -14.17 -2.95 2.83
N ALA A 216 -13.97 -1.91 2.00
CA ALA A 216 -14.17 -2.02 0.56
C ALA A 216 -13.18 -3.01 -0.09
N LEU A 217 -11.90 -2.93 0.29
CA LEU A 217 -10.87 -3.85 -0.20
C LEU A 217 -11.20 -5.30 0.17
N LEU A 218 -11.51 -5.57 1.44
CA LEU A 218 -11.88 -6.92 1.92
C LEU A 218 -13.16 -7.42 1.25
N GLY A 219 -14.14 -6.54 1.05
CA GLY A 219 -15.36 -6.85 0.31
C GLY A 219 -15.05 -7.32 -1.11
N VAL A 220 -14.12 -6.66 -1.80
CA VAL A 220 -13.74 -7.00 -3.18
C VAL A 220 -12.91 -8.29 -3.26
N VAL A 221 -11.95 -8.50 -2.36
CA VAL A 221 -11.02 -9.65 -2.46
C VAL A 221 -11.51 -10.92 -1.76
N LEU A 222 -12.41 -10.81 -0.78
CA LEU A 222 -12.92 -11.95 -0.01
C LEU A 222 -14.41 -12.18 -0.23
N ALA A 223 -15.24 -11.17 -0.01
CA ALA A 223 -16.70 -11.35 -0.05
C ALA A 223 -17.21 -11.52 -1.48
N LEU A 224 -16.67 -10.75 -2.43
CA LEU A 224 -17.15 -10.73 -3.81
C LEU A 224 -16.93 -12.07 -4.53
N PRO A 225 -15.76 -12.75 -4.46
CA PRO A 225 -15.61 -14.10 -5.00
C PRO A 225 -16.60 -15.10 -4.41
N MET A 226 -16.83 -15.04 -3.09
CA MET A 226 -17.77 -15.94 -2.42
C MET A 226 -19.22 -15.71 -2.91
N ILE A 227 -19.62 -14.46 -3.11
CA ILE A 227 -20.95 -14.11 -3.63
C ILE A 227 -21.08 -14.55 -5.10
N VAL A 228 -20.08 -14.29 -5.93
CA VAL A 228 -20.08 -14.65 -7.35
C VAL A 228 -20.10 -16.16 -7.55
N GLY A 229 -19.39 -16.91 -6.70
CA GLY A 229 -19.42 -18.39 -6.71
C GLY A 229 -20.80 -18.98 -6.40
N MET A 230 -21.71 -18.22 -5.77
CA MET A 230 -23.10 -18.65 -5.54
C MET A 230 -24.06 -18.27 -6.67
N LEU A 231 -23.60 -17.56 -7.70
CA LEU A 231 -24.44 -17.14 -8.82
C LEU A 231 -24.73 -18.30 -9.79
N PRO A 232 -25.84 -18.22 -10.54
CA PRO A 232 -26.14 -19.17 -11.61
C PRO A 232 -25.06 -19.19 -12.70
N ALA A 233 -24.89 -20.34 -13.37
CA ALA A 233 -23.90 -20.56 -14.43
C ALA A 233 -23.89 -19.49 -15.55
N SER A 234 -25.03 -18.86 -15.83
CA SER A 234 -25.11 -17.77 -16.82
C SER A 234 -24.27 -16.54 -16.44
N LEU A 235 -24.06 -16.29 -15.15
CA LEU A 235 -23.34 -15.15 -14.59
C LEU A 235 -21.95 -15.52 -14.05
N GLN A 236 -21.60 -16.80 -13.96
CA GLN A 236 -20.30 -17.26 -13.44
C GLN A 236 -19.10 -16.74 -14.24
N ARG A 237 -19.31 -16.34 -15.50
CA ARG A 237 -18.30 -15.65 -16.33
C ARG A 237 -17.71 -14.38 -15.69
N ILE A 238 -18.40 -13.79 -14.71
CA ILE A 238 -17.91 -12.63 -13.95
C ILE A 238 -16.73 -13.00 -13.04
N ASP A 239 -16.67 -14.25 -12.56
CA ASP A 239 -15.62 -14.70 -11.63
C ASP A 239 -14.22 -14.54 -12.23
N ALA A 240 -14.09 -14.84 -13.53
CA ALA A 240 -12.85 -14.71 -14.30
C ALA A 240 -12.24 -13.29 -14.28
N TYR A 241 -13.00 -12.26 -13.91
CA TYR A 241 -12.55 -10.87 -13.82
C TYR A 241 -12.32 -10.39 -12.38
N LEU A 242 -12.61 -11.21 -11.37
CA LEU A 242 -12.39 -10.80 -9.99
C LEU A 242 -10.90 -10.77 -9.65
N PRO A 243 -10.42 -9.79 -8.85
CA PRO A 243 -9.01 -9.69 -8.52
C PRO A 243 -8.42 -10.99 -7.99
N THR A 244 -9.14 -11.70 -7.10
CA THR A 244 -8.70 -12.97 -6.52
C THR A 244 -8.53 -14.08 -7.55
N THR A 245 -9.50 -14.26 -8.45
CA THR A 245 -9.45 -15.25 -9.54
C THR A 245 -8.38 -14.90 -10.58
N LEU A 246 -8.19 -13.61 -10.87
CA LEU A 246 -7.07 -13.14 -11.70
C LEU A 246 -5.72 -13.45 -11.03
N GLY A 247 -5.62 -13.30 -9.72
CA GLY A 247 -4.44 -13.70 -8.93
C GLY A 247 -4.17 -15.19 -9.01
N GLU A 248 -5.21 -16.02 -8.88
CA GLU A 248 -5.14 -17.48 -9.05
C GLU A 248 -4.60 -17.86 -10.44
N THR A 249 -5.10 -17.21 -11.49
CA THR A 249 -4.62 -17.39 -12.87
C THR A 249 -3.11 -17.18 -13.01
N LEU A 250 -2.55 -16.24 -12.24
CA LEU A 250 -1.12 -15.96 -12.28
C LEU A 250 -0.27 -17.04 -11.60
N VAL A 251 -0.85 -17.86 -10.72
CA VAL A 251 -0.10 -18.83 -9.91
C VAL A 251 -0.42 -20.29 -10.20
N THR A 252 -1.56 -20.60 -10.82
CA THR A 252 -1.86 -21.98 -11.26
C THR A 252 -1.11 -22.32 -12.53
N ILE A 253 -0.64 -23.56 -12.64
CA ILE A 253 0.01 -24.12 -13.83
C ILE A 253 -1.02 -24.78 -14.75
N GLN A 254 -2.11 -25.29 -14.18
CA GLN A 254 -3.12 -26.02 -14.94
C GLN A 254 -4.10 -25.07 -15.62
N PRO A 255 -4.23 -25.12 -16.95
CA PRO A 255 -5.24 -24.36 -17.66
C PRO A 255 -6.64 -24.82 -17.23
N ARG A 256 -7.46 -23.90 -16.73
CA ARG A 256 -8.90 -24.12 -16.55
C ARG A 256 -9.64 -23.28 -17.59
N GLU A 257 -10.65 -23.85 -18.24
CA GLU A 257 -11.41 -23.18 -19.31
C GLU A 257 -12.09 -21.88 -18.85
N GLU A 258 -12.34 -21.76 -17.55
CA GLU A 258 -13.02 -20.62 -16.93
C GLU A 258 -12.06 -19.45 -16.62
N LEU A 259 -10.74 -19.69 -16.65
CA LEU A 259 -9.74 -18.66 -16.35
C LEU A 259 -9.35 -17.87 -17.60
N LEU A 260 -9.08 -16.59 -17.41
CA LEU A 260 -8.50 -15.77 -18.47
C LEU A 260 -7.07 -16.23 -18.80
N SER A 261 -6.57 -15.84 -19.98
CA SER A 261 -5.14 -15.97 -20.25
C SER A 261 -4.31 -15.18 -19.23
N VAL A 262 -3.11 -15.64 -18.90
CA VAL A 262 -2.19 -14.94 -18.00
C VAL A 262 -1.97 -13.49 -18.44
N GLY A 263 -1.79 -13.24 -19.75
CA GLY A 263 -1.60 -11.90 -20.29
C GLY A 263 -2.82 -11.00 -20.07
N SER A 264 -4.01 -11.53 -20.30
CA SER A 264 -5.27 -10.84 -20.01
C SER A 264 -5.41 -10.54 -18.51
N ALA A 265 -5.05 -11.48 -17.64
CA ALA A 265 -5.13 -11.29 -16.21
C ALA A 265 -4.22 -10.16 -15.71
N VAL A 266 -2.96 -10.13 -16.18
CA VAL A 266 -2.03 -9.03 -15.90
C VAL A 266 -2.59 -7.70 -16.40
N ALA A 267 -3.15 -7.65 -17.61
CA ALA A 267 -3.71 -6.44 -18.19
C ALA A 267 -4.91 -5.91 -17.39
N VAL A 268 -5.84 -6.78 -17.00
CA VAL A 268 -7.03 -6.40 -16.23
C VAL A 268 -6.65 -5.92 -14.82
N LEU A 269 -5.78 -6.65 -14.12
CA LEU A 269 -5.28 -6.26 -12.79
C LEU A 269 -4.58 -4.90 -12.82
N THR A 270 -3.70 -4.70 -13.81
CA THR A 270 -3.03 -3.41 -14.01
C THR A 270 -4.04 -2.31 -14.35
N GLY A 271 -5.04 -2.62 -15.18
CA GLY A 271 -6.13 -1.71 -15.52
C GLY A 271 -6.90 -1.21 -14.29
N TYR A 272 -7.23 -2.09 -13.35
CA TYR A 272 -7.88 -1.70 -12.09
C TYR A 272 -7.05 -0.71 -11.29
N VAL A 273 -5.75 -0.96 -11.15
CA VAL A 273 -4.84 -0.05 -10.45
C VAL A 273 -4.74 1.30 -11.17
N VAL A 274 -4.57 1.30 -12.49
CA VAL A 274 -4.49 2.53 -13.29
C VAL A 274 -5.76 3.36 -13.16
N VAL A 275 -6.94 2.74 -13.27
CA VAL A 275 -8.23 3.44 -13.15
C VAL A 275 -8.41 4.04 -11.76
N LEU A 276 -8.15 3.27 -10.70
CA LEU A 276 -8.30 3.77 -9.33
C LEU A 276 -7.26 4.84 -8.98
N LEU A 277 -6.01 4.69 -9.42
CA LEU A 277 -4.98 5.72 -9.22
C LEU A 277 -5.29 7.00 -10.02
N ALA A 278 -5.82 6.88 -11.23
CA ALA A 278 -6.27 8.04 -12.01
C ALA A 278 -7.42 8.76 -11.31
N ALA A 279 -8.41 8.02 -10.79
CA ALA A 279 -9.48 8.60 -9.99
C ALA A 279 -8.94 9.26 -8.71
N ALA A 280 -8.00 8.63 -8.02
CA ALA A 280 -7.35 9.18 -6.83
C ALA A 280 -6.58 10.47 -7.17
N ALA A 281 -5.83 10.49 -8.27
CA ALA A 281 -5.11 11.65 -8.76
C ALA A 281 -6.06 12.83 -9.07
N VAL A 282 -7.17 12.57 -9.77
CA VAL A 282 -8.18 13.59 -10.10
C VAL A 282 -8.86 14.13 -8.84
N THR A 283 -9.21 13.27 -7.88
CA THR A 283 -9.82 13.73 -6.61
C THR A 283 -8.85 14.52 -5.75
N LEU A 284 -7.54 14.21 -5.78
CA LEU A 284 -6.51 14.93 -5.05
C LEU A 284 -6.25 16.33 -5.61
N THR A 285 -6.38 16.52 -6.93
CA THR A 285 -6.20 17.83 -7.58
C THR A 285 -7.44 18.70 -7.52
N ARG A 286 -8.64 18.11 -7.49
CA ARG A 286 -9.91 18.87 -7.48
C ARG A 286 -10.43 19.22 -6.08
N ARG A 287 -10.06 18.46 -5.05
CA ARG A 287 -10.50 18.72 -3.67
C ARG A 287 -9.39 19.43 -2.90
N ASP A 288 -9.68 20.66 -2.46
CA ASP A 288 -8.86 21.33 -1.45
C ASP A 288 -8.84 20.50 -0.16
N VAL A 289 -7.70 20.55 0.55
CA VAL A 289 -7.41 19.79 1.77
C VAL A 289 -7.18 20.76 2.91
#